data_AF-A0A426ZNK7-F1
#
_entry.id   AF-A0A426ZNK7-F1
#
_cell.length_a   1.000
_cell.length_b   1.000
_cell.length_c   1.000
_cell.angle_alpha   90.00
_cell.angle_beta   90.00
_cell.angle_gamma   90.00
#
_symmetry.space_group_name_H-M   'P 1'
#
loop_
_entity.id
_entity.type
_entity.pdbx_description
1 polymer ?
#
loop_
_entity_poly.entity_id
_entity_poly.type
_entity_poly.pdbx_seq_one_letter_code
_entity_poly.pdbx_strand_id
1 'polypeptide(L)'
;MIFASLLLLQVCLIADIIQHFVDAKLEFDASNVYEDISQAIQHVHRSGLLHKEILSDPTKYLLKNVSITVHRKQHKSHACFLQSQVLGLLKKLKAKGKKLFLLTNSPYYFVDGGMRFMLEDNSGERNSWRELFDVVIAKANKPHFYTSEHPFR
;
A
#
# COMPACT_ATOMS: atom_id res chain seq x y z
N MET A 1 -4.95 10.85 -5.06
CA MET A 1 -3.48 10.61 -5.02
C MET A 1 -3.11 9.14 -5.26
N ILE A 2 -3.89 8.40 -6.06
CA ILE A 2 -3.59 7.03 -6.51
C ILE A 2 -2.62 7.05 -7.72
N PHE A 3 -2.51 8.21 -8.38
CA PHE A 3 -1.73 8.37 -9.60
C PHE A 3 -0.25 8.00 -9.41
N ALA A 4 0.43 8.47 -8.36
CA ALA A 4 1.89 8.31 -8.28
C ALA A 4 2.38 6.85 -8.23
N SER A 5 1.70 5.98 -7.48
CA SER A 5 2.15 4.60 -7.26
C SER A 5 1.90 3.67 -8.45
N LEU A 6 0.99 4.02 -9.36
CA LEU A 6 0.61 3.19 -10.51
C LEU A 6 1.08 3.76 -11.85
N LEU A 7 1.71 4.95 -11.86
CA LEU A 7 2.20 5.60 -13.07
C LEU A 7 3.14 4.71 -13.88
N LEU A 8 4.08 4.01 -13.23
CA LEU A 8 5.01 3.13 -13.93
C LEU A 8 4.28 2.01 -14.66
N LEU A 9 3.34 1.33 -13.98
CA LEU A 9 2.52 0.28 -14.59
C LEU A 9 1.67 0.82 -15.73
N GLN A 10 1.10 2.01 -15.58
CA GLN A 10 0.30 2.67 -16.61
C GLN A 10 1.14 2.98 -17.86
N VAL A 11 2.35 3.53 -17.69
CA VAL A 11 3.23 3.86 -18.81
C VAL A 11 3.70 2.60 -19.53
N CYS A 12 4.11 1.56 -18.80
CA CYS A 12 4.49 0.28 -19.41
C CYS A 12 3.32 -0.32 -20.21
N LEU A 13 2.12 -0.35 -19.62
CA LEU A 13 0.95 -0.93 -20.28
C LEU A 13 0.54 -0.16 -21.53
N ILE A 14 0.63 1.17 -21.51
CA ILE A 14 0.40 2.00 -22.71
C ILE A 14 1.41 1.66 -23.80
N ALA A 15 2.71 1.59 -23.45
CA ALA A 15 3.75 1.27 -24.42
C ALA A 15 3.54 -0.12 -25.05
N ASP A 16 3.23 -1.13 -24.23
CA ASP A 16 3.02 -2.50 -24.69
C ASP A 16 1.79 -2.61 -25.62
N ILE A 17 0.68 -1.94 -25.28
CA ILE A 17 -0.55 -1.97 -26.09
C ILE A 17 -0.35 -1.22 -27.41
N ILE A 18 0.29 -0.06 -27.38
CA ILE A 18 0.60 0.69 -28.61
C ILE A 18 1.50 -0.14 -29.52
N GLN A 19 2.55 -0.76 -28.98
CA GLN A 19 3.44 -1.62 -29.75
C GLN A 19 2.66 -2.79 -30.37
N HIS A 20 1.76 -3.42 -29.61
CA HIS A 20 0.92 -4.50 -30.10
C HIS A 20 0.04 -4.08 -31.29
N PHE A 21 -0.58 -2.90 -31.25
CA PHE A 21 -1.40 -2.39 -32.35
C PHE A 21 -0.56 -2.05 -33.59
N VAL A 22 0.63 -1.47 -33.40
CA VAL A 22 1.57 -1.19 -34.49
C VAL A 22 1.99 -2.48 -35.19
N ASP A 23 2.39 -3.50 -34.43
CA ASP A 23 2.83 -4.79 -34.98
C ASP A 23 1.71 -5.51 -35.72
N ALA A 24 0.48 -5.40 -35.21
CA ALA A 24 -0.72 -5.96 -35.83
C ALA A 24 -1.28 -5.13 -37.00
N LYS A 25 -0.69 -3.96 -37.31
CA LYS A 25 -1.16 -3.00 -38.32
C LYS A 25 -2.63 -2.58 -38.11
N LEU A 26 -3.02 -2.41 -36.85
CA LEU A 26 -4.34 -1.92 -36.49
C LEU A 26 -4.33 -0.39 -36.47
N GLU A 27 -5.40 0.22 -36.99
CA GLU A 27 -5.65 1.65 -36.76
C GLU A 27 -6.21 1.85 -35.35
N PHE A 28 -5.70 2.84 -34.63
CA PHE A 28 -6.15 3.17 -33.28
C PHE A 28 -6.08 4.67 -33.03
N ASP A 29 -6.93 5.14 -32.12
CA ASP A 29 -6.85 6.49 -31.57
C ASP A 29 -6.11 6.46 -30.22
N ALA A 30 -5.00 7.19 -30.11
CA ALA A 30 -4.15 7.16 -28.93
C ALA A 30 -4.85 7.69 -27.67
N SER A 31 -5.78 8.64 -27.83
CA SER A 31 -6.55 9.21 -26.71
C SER A 31 -7.52 8.17 -26.14
N ASN A 32 -8.25 7.45 -26.99
CA ASN A 32 -9.14 6.37 -26.56
C ASN A 32 -8.37 5.24 -25.86
N VAL A 33 -7.21 4.84 -26.40
CA VAL A 33 -6.35 3.82 -25.77
C VAL A 33 -5.90 4.26 -24.38
N TYR A 34 -5.46 5.51 -24.24
CA TYR A 34 -5.08 6.06 -22.95
C TYR A 34 -6.24 6.06 -21.96
N GLU A 35 -7.44 6.49 -22.39
CA GLU A 35 -8.62 6.55 -21.54
C GLU A 35 -9.04 5.15 -21.06
N ASP A 36 -9.09 4.17 -21.96
CA ASP A 36 -9.43 2.78 -21.62
C ASP A 36 -8.46 2.19 -20.61
N ILE A 37 -7.15 2.38 -20.81
CA ILE A 37 -6.12 1.90 -19.89
C ILE A 37 -6.25 2.61 -18.53
N SER A 38 -6.45 3.94 -18.53
CA SER A 38 -6.60 4.70 -17.29
C SER A 38 -7.83 4.24 -16.50
N GLN A 39 -8.96 4.04 -17.19
CA GLN A 39 -10.20 3.56 -16.58
C GLN A 39 -10.05 2.15 -16.03
N ALA A 40 -9.38 1.24 -16.74
CA ALA A 40 -9.12 -0.12 -16.28
C ALA A 40 -8.28 -0.12 -14.99
N ILE A 41 -7.19 0.64 -14.95
CA ILE A 41 -6.35 0.77 -13.75
C ILE A 41 -7.13 1.39 -12.58
N GLN A 42 -7.90 2.44 -12.84
CA GLN A 42 -8.76 3.05 -11.83
C GLN A 42 -9.81 2.07 -11.31
N HIS A 43 -10.40 1.25 -12.18
CA HIS A 43 -11.40 0.24 -11.81
C HIS A 43 -10.81 -0.79 -10.87
N VAL A 44 -9.63 -1.35 -11.18
CA VAL A 44 -8.94 -2.33 -10.32
C VAL A 44 -8.69 -1.77 -8.92
N HIS A 45 -8.31 -0.48 -8.82
CA HIS A 45 -8.08 0.17 -7.53
C HIS A 45 -9.39 0.48 -6.78
N ARG A 46 -10.42 1.01 -7.46
CA ARG A 46 -11.67 1.46 -6.82
C ARG A 46 -12.62 0.32 -6.46
N SER A 47 -12.64 -0.75 -7.25
CA SER A 47 -13.43 -1.96 -7.00
C SER A 47 -12.99 -2.71 -5.73
N GLY A 48 -11.76 -2.48 -5.27
CA GLY A 48 -11.16 -3.19 -4.16
C GLY A 48 -10.69 -4.61 -4.51
N LEU A 49 -10.72 -5.00 -5.79
CA LEU A 49 -10.20 -6.28 -6.26
C LEU A 49 -8.72 -6.44 -5.92
N LEU A 50 -7.92 -5.40 -6.21
CA LEU A 50 -6.49 -5.37 -5.84
C LEU A 50 -6.29 -5.54 -4.33
N HIS A 51 -7.08 -4.87 -3.50
CA HIS A 51 -6.99 -4.99 -2.05
C HIS A 51 -7.30 -6.40 -1.57
N LYS A 52 -8.30 -7.06 -2.16
CA LYS A 52 -8.69 -8.42 -1.81
C LYS A 52 -7.59 -9.42 -2.18
N GLU A 53 -7.02 -9.30 -3.37
CA GLU A 53 -5.92 -10.14 -3.84
C GLU A 53 -4.67 -10.02 -2.95
N ILE A 54 -4.32 -8.78 -2.57
CA ILE A 54 -3.20 -8.55 -1.65
C ILE A 54 -3.47 -9.20 -0.29
N LEU A 55 -4.71 -9.12 0.22
CA LEU A 55 -5.05 -9.70 1.51
C LEU A 55 -5.28 -11.22 1.49
N SER A 56 -5.51 -11.84 0.32
CA SER A 56 -5.58 -13.30 0.22
C SER A 56 -4.20 -13.96 0.28
N ASP A 57 -3.15 -13.30 -0.22
CA ASP A 57 -1.76 -13.75 -0.07
C ASP A 57 -0.83 -12.58 0.34
N PRO A 58 -0.96 -12.09 1.59
CA PRO A 58 -0.18 -10.94 2.04
C PRO A 58 1.31 -11.23 2.06
N THR A 59 1.75 -12.48 2.19
CA THR A 59 3.17 -12.87 2.14
C THR A 59 3.85 -12.58 0.81
N LYS A 60 3.10 -12.61 -0.29
CA LYS A 60 3.62 -12.32 -1.63
C LYS A 60 3.79 -10.83 -1.90
N TYR A 61 2.93 -9.99 -1.32
CA TYR A 61 2.84 -8.57 -1.64
C TYR A 61 3.34 -7.65 -0.54
N LEU A 62 3.30 -8.12 0.71
CA LEU A 62 3.73 -7.39 1.90
C LEU A 62 4.92 -8.10 2.53
N LEU A 63 5.93 -7.32 2.88
CA LEU A 63 7.04 -7.82 3.68
C LEU A 63 6.52 -8.09 5.10
N LYS A 64 6.63 -9.35 5.55
CA LYS A 64 6.34 -9.76 6.93
C LYS A 64 7.64 -9.87 7.72
N ASN A 65 7.60 -9.47 8.98
CA ASN A 65 8.60 -9.84 9.96
C ASN A 65 8.60 -11.37 10.15
N VAL A 66 9.43 -12.09 9.42
CA VAL A 66 9.97 -13.33 9.97
C VAL A 66 11.23 -12.90 10.71
N SER A 67 11.15 -12.83 12.04
CA SER A 67 12.32 -13.04 12.88
C SER A 67 12.82 -14.44 12.57
N ILE A 68 13.54 -14.60 11.45
CA ILE A 68 14.36 -15.77 11.28
C ILE A 68 15.43 -15.55 12.32
N THR A 69 15.29 -16.22 13.47
CA THR A 69 16.41 -16.57 14.33
C THR A 69 17.33 -17.40 13.44
N VAL A 70 18.11 -16.70 12.62
CA VAL A 70 19.19 -17.31 11.87
C VAL A 70 20.23 -17.62 12.95
N HIS A 71 20.19 -18.85 13.47
CA HIS A 71 21.28 -19.46 14.24
C HIS A 71 22.55 -19.65 13.37
N ARG A 72 22.75 -18.84 12.34
CA ARG A 72 24.01 -18.72 11.60
C ARG A 72 24.54 -17.31 11.79
N LYS A 73 25.61 -17.22 12.57
CA LYS A 73 26.53 -16.09 12.59
C LYS A 73 26.80 -15.65 11.14
N GLN A 74 26.70 -14.35 10.90
CA GLN A 74 27.29 -13.57 9.79
C GLN A 74 26.51 -13.16 8.53
N HIS A 75 25.28 -13.58 8.24
CA HIS A 75 24.57 -12.98 7.09
C HIS A 75 23.07 -12.73 7.37
N LYS A 76 22.77 -11.54 7.89
CA LYS A 76 21.40 -11.00 7.93
C LYS A 76 21.07 -10.41 6.55
N SER A 77 20.00 -10.88 5.92
CA SER A 77 19.47 -10.29 4.68
C SER A 77 18.99 -8.86 4.93
N HIS A 78 19.34 -7.91 4.05
CA HIS A 78 19.02 -6.48 4.20
C HIS A 78 17.52 -6.17 4.37
N ALA A 79 16.63 -7.01 3.85
CA ALA A 79 15.18 -6.84 3.98
C ALA A 79 14.68 -7.00 5.43
N CYS A 80 15.29 -7.88 6.24
CA CYS A 80 14.95 -8.08 7.65
C CYS A 80 15.32 -6.85 8.51
N PHE A 81 16.29 -6.05 8.06
CA PHE A 81 16.80 -4.91 8.83
C PHE A 81 15.88 -3.67 8.77
N LEU A 82 15.01 -3.53 7.77
CA LEU A 82 14.28 -2.27 7.53
C LEU A 82 12.92 -2.17 8.25
N GLN A 83 12.23 -3.28 8.53
CA GLN A 83 10.84 -3.22 9.05
C GLN A 83 10.72 -3.43 10.56
N SER A 84 11.64 -4.18 11.19
CA SER A 84 11.86 -4.14 12.64
C SER A 84 12.16 -2.72 13.14
N GLN A 85 12.68 -1.85 12.25
CA GLN A 85 12.86 -0.44 12.55
C GLN A 85 11.57 0.37 12.51
N VAL A 86 10.57 0.05 11.68
CA VAL A 86 9.33 0.84 11.61
C VAL A 86 8.54 0.69 12.91
N LEU A 87 8.29 -0.54 13.36
CA LEU A 87 7.60 -0.76 14.65
C LEU A 87 8.40 -0.17 15.81
N GLY A 88 9.72 -0.41 15.83
CA GLY A 88 10.62 0.15 16.85
C GLY A 88 10.63 1.68 16.86
N LEU A 89 10.63 2.32 15.68
CA LEU A 89 10.57 3.76 15.51
C LEU A 89 9.24 4.32 16.01
N LEU A 90 8.12 3.72 15.62
CA LEU A 90 6.78 4.14 16.08
C LEU A 90 6.67 4.04 17.60
N LYS A 91 7.09 2.92 18.20
CA LYS A 91 7.14 2.75 19.66
C LYS A 91 8.06 3.79 20.33
N LYS A 92 9.24 4.05 19.77
CA LYS A 92 10.19 5.06 20.29
C LYS A 92 9.63 6.49 20.22
N LEU A 93 8.96 6.84 19.13
CA LEU A 93 8.31 8.14 18.99
C LEU A 93 7.20 8.32 20.03
N LYS A 94 6.35 7.29 20.20
CA LYS A 94 5.28 7.29 21.21
C LYS A 94 5.84 7.38 22.63
N ALA A 95 6.89 6.62 22.94
CA ALA A 95 7.55 6.66 24.26
C ALA A 95 8.17 8.03 24.56
N LYS A 96 8.57 8.80 23.54
CA LYS A 96 9.01 10.20 23.66
C LYS A 96 7.86 11.21 23.71
N GLY A 97 6.62 10.75 23.89
CA GLY A 97 5.43 11.61 23.99
C GLY A 97 4.99 12.24 22.66
N LYS A 98 5.44 11.72 21.50
CA LYS A 98 4.97 12.23 20.20
C LYS A 98 3.58 11.70 19.88
N LYS A 99 2.74 12.59 19.36
CA LYS A 99 1.43 12.26 18.81
C LYS A 99 1.58 11.76 17.37
N LEU A 100 1.00 10.59 17.09
CA LEU A 100 1.13 9.92 15.80
C LEU A 100 -0.24 9.79 15.15
N PHE A 101 -0.31 9.97 13.84
CA PHE A 101 -1.54 9.74 13.08
C PHE A 101 -1.25 9.01 11.77
N LEU A 102 -2.23 8.26 11.29
CA LEU A 102 -2.22 7.59 9.99
C LEU A 102 -3.29 8.20 9.09
N LEU A 103 -2.91 8.67 7.90
CA LEU A 103 -3.82 9.29 6.93
C LEU A 103 -3.68 8.63 5.56
N THR A 104 -4.66 7.82 5.16
CA THR A 104 -4.60 6.98 3.95
C THR A 104 -5.85 7.08 3.08
N ASN A 105 -5.67 6.98 1.76
CA ASN A 105 -6.77 6.92 0.80
C ASN A 105 -7.40 5.53 0.71
N SER A 106 -6.72 4.51 1.24
CA SER A 106 -7.21 3.14 1.24
C SER A 106 -8.39 2.97 2.21
N PRO A 107 -9.29 2.02 1.94
CA PRO A 107 -10.36 1.67 2.86
C PRO A 107 -9.84 1.02 4.14
N TYR A 108 -10.53 1.24 5.26
CA TYR A 108 -10.08 0.79 6.57
C TYR A 108 -9.82 -0.73 6.63
N TYR A 109 -10.67 -1.56 6.03
CA TYR A 109 -10.46 -3.03 6.03
C TYR A 109 -9.11 -3.44 5.44
N PHE A 110 -8.66 -2.72 4.40
CA PHE A 110 -7.39 -3.02 3.74
C PHE A 110 -6.21 -2.62 4.62
N VAL A 111 -6.32 -1.44 5.25
CA VAL A 111 -5.34 -0.92 6.18
C VAL A 111 -5.22 -1.83 7.40
N ASP A 112 -6.34 -2.21 8.00
CA ASP A 112 -6.38 -3.10 9.16
C ASP A 112 -5.76 -4.46 8.84
N GLY A 113 -6.15 -5.11 7.73
CA GLY A 113 -5.57 -6.38 7.31
C GLY A 113 -4.05 -6.31 7.09
N GLY A 114 -3.58 -5.28 6.36
CA GLY A 114 -2.15 -5.10 6.10
C GLY A 114 -1.35 -4.74 7.35
N MET A 115 -1.87 -3.87 8.22
CA MET A 115 -1.17 -3.45 9.44
C MET A 115 -1.11 -4.56 10.48
N ARG A 116 -2.17 -5.38 10.63
CA ARG A 116 -2.10 -6.61 11.44
C ARG A 116 -1.02 -7.54 10.93
N PHE A 117 -0.99 -7.78 9.63
CA PHE A 117 0.03 -8.65 9.02
C PHE A 117 1.46 -8.15 9.25
N MET A 118 1.70 -6.84 9.12
CA MET A 118 3.03 -6.24 9.22
C MET A 118 3.51 -6.00 10.66
N LEU A 119 2.61 -5.64 11.58
CA LEU A 119 2.99 -5.09 12.89
C LEU A 119 2.52 -5.92 14.09
N GLU A 120 1.54 -6.81 13.93
CA GLU A 120 1.13 -7.70 15.02
C GLU A 120 2.01 -8.96 14.99
N ASP A 121 2.59 -9.28 16.14
CA ASP A 121 3.42 -10.46 16.37
C ASP A 121 2.53 -11.61 16.87
N ASN A 122 2.96 -12.85 16.61
CA ASN A 122 2.41 -14.06 17.19
C ASN A 122 2.80 -14.26 18.67
N SER A 123 3.58 -13.37 19.28
CA SER A 123 4.08 -13.46 20.66
C SER A 123 3.01 -13.39 21.76
N GLY A 124 1.72 -13.36 21.41
CA GLY A 124 0.63 -13.41 22.37
C GLY A 124 0.39 -12.08 23.12
N GLU A 125 1.28 -11.10 22.98
CA GLU A 125 1.01 -9.73 23.38
C GLU A 125 -0.05 -9.12 22.44
N ARG A 126 -1.27 -8.97 22.95
CA ARG A 126 -2.44 -8.50 22.22
C ARG A 126 -2.42 -6.98 21.99
N ASN A 127 -1.28 -6.43 21.57
CA ASN A 127 -1.14 -5.00 21.30
C ASN A 127 -1.65 -4.71 19.89
N SER A 128 -2.81 -4.06 19.79
CA SER A 128 -3.36 -3.70 18.47
C SER A 128 -2.45 -2.67 17.81
N TRP A 129 -2.13 -2.85 16.52
CA TRP A 129 -1.35 -1.86 15.76
C TRP A 129 -1.91 -0.43 15.87
N ARG A 130 -3.23 -0.32 16.09
CA ARG A 130 -3.96 0.94 16.25
C ARG A 130 -3.49 1.74 17.45
N GLU A 131 -3.02 1.08 18.50
CA GLU A 131 -2.48 1.75 19.68
C GLU A 131 -1.22 2.55 19.36
N LEU A 132 -0.54 2.27 18.23
CA LEU A 132 0.62 3.05 17.81
C LEU A 132 0.24 4.48 17.34
N PHE A 133 -1.04 4.74 17.05
CA PHE A 133 -1.51 6.00 16.50
C PHE A 133 -2.61 6.60 17.39
N ASP A 134 -2.54 7.90 17.64
CA ASP A 134 -3.61 8.65 18.31
C ASP A 134 -4.83 8.82 17.39
N VAL A 135 -4.60 8.90 16.08
CA VAL A 135 -5.66 9.11 15.08
C VAL A 135 -5.41 8.25 13.85
N VAL A 136 -6.43 7.56 13.36
CA VAL A 136 -6.40 6.80 12.10
C VAL A 136 -7.52 7.29 11.19
N ILE A 137 -7.16 7.84 10.03
CA ILE A 137 -8.09 8.34 9.02
C ILE A 137 -7.90 7.51 7.75
N ALA A 138 -8.92 6.69 7.45
CA ALA A 138 -9.01 5.91 6.21
C ALA A 138 -9.90 6.63 5.19
N LYS A 139 -9.81 6.23 3.91
CA LYS A 139 -10.54 6.86 2.79
C LYS A 139 -10.41 8.40 2.76
N ALA A 140 -9.24 8.92 3.08
CA ALA A 140 -8.99 10.35 3.24
C ALA A 140 -9.30 11.19 1.99
N ASN A 141 -9.33 10.59 0.79
CA ASN A 141 -9.53 11.31 -0.47
C ASN A 141 -8.48 12.41 -0.73
N LYS A 142 -7.22 12.17 -0.35
CA LYS A 142 -6.11 13.05 -0.73
C LYS A 142 -6.03 13.19 -2.26
N PRO A 143 -5.78 14.40 -2.81
CA PRO A 143 -5.39 15.61 -2.09
C PRO A 143 -6.55 16.44 -1.51
N HIS A 144 -7.80 16.16 -1.89
CA HIS A 144 -8.98 16.93 -1.46
C HIS A 144 -9.14 16.99 0.06
N PHE A 145 -8.66 15.99 0.79
CA PHE A 145 -8.57 16.03 2.25
C PHE A 145 -8.03 17.36 2.81
N TYR A 146 -7.04 17.95 2.14
CA TYR A 146 -6.34 19.16 2.63
C TYR A 146 -7.03 20.47 2.21
N THR A 147 -7.97 20.42 1.28
CA THR A 147 -8.57 21.60 0.66
C THR A 147 -10.09 21.65 0.76
N SER A 148 -10.74 20.55 1.16
CA SER A 148 -12.19 20.46 1.29
C SER A 148 -12.64 20.62 2.74
N GLU A 149 -13.84 21.19 2.95
CA GLU A 149 -14.51 21.29 4.25
C GLU A 149 -15.43 20.08 4.54
N HIS A 150 -15.15 18.91 3.94
CA HIS A 150 -16.00 17.75 4.15
C HIS A 150 -15.94 17.26 5.62
N PRO A 151 -17.11 16.97 6.24
CA PRO A 151 -17.13 16.46 7.60
C PRO A 151 -16.48 15.08 7.68
N PHE A 152 -15.83 14.80 8.82
CA PHE A 152 -15.36 13.45 9.15
C PHE A 152 -16.53 12.48 9.24
N ARG A 153 -16.30 11.22 8.85
CA ARG A 153 -17.24 10.11 8.93
C ARG A 153 -16.62 8.95 9.67
#